data_AF-A0AAE9F6Z3-F1
#
_entry.id   AF-A0AAE9F6Z3-F1
#
_cell.length_a   1.000
_cell.length_b   1.000
_cell.length_c   1.000
_cell.angle_alpha   90.00
_cell.angle_beta   90.00
_cell.angle_gamma   90.00
#
_symmetry.space_group_name_H-M   'P 1'
#
loop_
_entity.id
_entity.type
_entity.pdbx_description
1 polymer ?
#
loop_
_entity_poly.entity_id
_entity_poly.type
_entity_poly.pdbx_seq_one_letter_code
_entity_poly.pdbx_strand_id
1 'polypeptide(L)'
;MFNHFYIIFCALAISTFAAPLAEEEASAELRAAGMTQASIDGLDALTKRFFSEFPLVKSDKEATNNYIAKYRTDAENYIKLMPANDQTICNNYLKKHELA
;
A
#
# COMPACT_ATOMS: atom_id res chain seq x y z
N MET A 1 -0.28 18.52 9.91
CA MET A 1 0.74 18.08 8.96
C MET A 1 0.13 16.93 8.18
N PHE A 2 -0.18 17.16 6.90
CA PHE A 2 -0.77 16.15 6.03
C PHE A 2 0.28 15.06 5.78
N ASN A 3 0.12 13.91 6.43
CA ASN A 3 1.06 12.79 6.39
C ASN A 3 0.92 12.10 5.02
N HIS A 4 1.98 12.09 4.20
CA HIS A 4 1.93 11.74 2.78
C HIS A 4 1.76 10.23 2.52
N PHE A 5 1.68 9.42 3.58
CA PHE A 5 1.36 7.97 3.56
C PHE A 5 0.08 7.59 2.81
N TYR A 6 -0.78 8.56 2.46
CA TYR A 6 -2.03 8.37 1.73
C TYR A 6 -1.87 7.84 0.30
N ILE A 7 -0.71 8.00 -0.31
CA ILE A 7 -0.56 7.91 -1.77
C ILE A 7 -0.10 6.51 -2.22
N ILE A 8 0.51 5.66 -1.38
CA ILE A 8 1.00 4.34 -1.85
C ILE A 8 -0.15 3.49 -2.44
N PHE A 9 -1.24 3.30 -1.68
CA PHE A 9 -2.28 2.35 -2.06
C PHE A 9 -3.39 2.96 -2.92
N CYS A 10 -3.58 4.29 -2.84
CA CYS A 10 -4.51 4.98 -3.73
C CYS A 10 -3.88 5.32 -5.09
N ALA A 11 -2.58 5.65 -5.19
CA ALA A 11 -1.98 6.06 -6.47
C ALA A 11 -1.66 4.88 -7.40
N LEU A 12 -1.30 3.72 -6.85
CA LEU A 12 -1.17 2.50 -7.64
C LEU A 12 -2.53 2.07 -8.25
N ALA A 13 -3.64 2.38 -7.56
CA ALA A 13 -4.97 1.94 -7.97
C ALA A 13 -5.72 2.84 -8.95
N ILE A 14 -5.32 4.12 -9.10
CA ILE A 14 -5.99 5.07 -9.98
C ILE A 14 -5.34 5.12 -11.39
N SER A 15 -4.17 4.49 -11.58
CA SER A 15 -3.47 4.43 -12.86
C SER A 15 -4.01 3.28 -13.72
N THR A 16 -5.16 3.47 -14.36
CA THR A 16 -5.96 2.45 -15.07
C THR A 16 -5.31 1.78 -16.30
N PHE A 17 -4.00 1.97 -16.56
CA PHE A 17 -3.30 1.35 -17.68
C PHE A 17 -1.89 0.80 -17.35
N ALA A 18 -1.40 0.89 -16.11
CA ALA A 18 -0.03 0.48 -15.74
C ALA A 18 0.08 -0.35 -14.44
N ALA A 19 -1.03 -0.63 -13.76
CA ALA A 19 -1.03 -1.24 -12.42
C ALA A 19 -0.23 -2.58 -12.29
N PRO A 20 -0.32 -3.55 -13.21
CA PRO A 20 0.41 -4.81 -13.06
C PRO A 20 1.94 -4.64 -13.16
N LEU A 21 2.40 -3.75 -14.05
CA LEU A 21 3.82 -3.48 -14.24
C LEU A 21 4.41 -2.72 -13.05
N ALA A 22 3.66 -1.77 -12.51
CA ALA A 22 4.06 -1.00 -11.34
C ALA A 22 4.10 -1.85 -10.05
N GLU A 23 3.19 -2.83 -9.90
CA GLU A 23 3.18 -3.76 -8.76
C GLU A 23 4.37 -4.73 -8.79
N GLU A 24 4.70 -5.26 -9.97
CA GLU A 24 5.85 -6.16 -10.15
C GLU A 24 7.18 -5.43 -9.95
N GLU A 25 7.31 -4.19 -10.47
CA GLU A 25 8.46 -3.33 -10.23
C GLU A 25 8.62 -2.96 -8.75
N ALA A 26 7.54 -2.57 -8.07
CA ALA A 26 7.57 -2.27 -6.64
C ALA A 26 7.97 -3.51 -5.81
N SER A 27 7.42 -4.68 -6.13
CA SER A 27 7.76 -5.93 -5.46
C SER A 27 9.22 -6.32 -5.69
N ALA A 28 9.72 -6.13 -6.91
CA ALA A 28 11.12 -6.36 -7.25
C ALA A 28 12.07 -5.41 -6.50
N GLU A 29 11.70 -4.13 -6.38
CA GLU A 29 12.46 -3.15 -5.61
C GLU A 29 12.52 -3.50 -4.12
N LEU A 30 11.37 -3.84 -3.51
CA LEU A 30 11.29 -4.24 -2.10
C LEU A 30 12.08 -5.52 -1.84
N ARG A 31 12.02 -6.49 -2.76
CA ARG A 31 12.82 -7.72 -2.69
C ARG A 31 14.31 -7.42 -2.82
N ALA A 32 14.72 -6.55 -3.75
CA ALA A 32 16.10 -6.13 -3.91
C ALA A 32 16.65 -5.37 -2.68
N ALA A 33 15.77 -4.65 -1.96
CA ALA A 33 16.08 -4.02 -0.69
C ALA A 33 16.18 -5.00 0.49
N GLY A 34 15.87 -6.29 0.27
CA GLY A 34 15.99 -7.36 1.28
C GLY A 34 14.72 -7.61 2.09
N MET A 35 13.55 -7.18 1.62
CA MET A 35 12.28 -7.45 2.28
C MET A 35 11.94 -8.94 2.20
N THR A 36 11.39 -9.51 3.27
CA THR A 36 10.96 -10.90 3.26
C THR A 36 9.78 -11.13 2.32
N GLN A 37 9.71 -12.33 1.73
CA GLN A 37 8.60 -12.69 0.84
C GLN A 37 7.25 -12.62 1.57
N ALA A 38 7.19 -12.99 2.84
CA ALA A 38 5.97 -12.90 3.65
C ALA A 38 5.47 -11.44 3.81
N SER A 39 6.38 -10.48 3.94
CA SER A 39 6.03 -9.06 3.98
C SER A 39 5.56 -8.54 2.61
N ILE A 40 6.20 -8.98 1.52
CA ILE A 40 5.75 -8.67 0.15
C ILE A 40 4.35 -9.24 -0.11
N ASP A 41 4.12 -10.51 0.25
CA ASP A 41 2.85 -11.20 0.01
C ASP A 41 1.69 -10.54 0.77
N GLY A 42 1.91 -10.04 1.98
CA GLY A 42 0.86 -9.32 2.70
C GLY A 42 0.65 -7.88 2.21
N LEU A 43 1.68 -7.21 1.68
CA LEU A 43 1.48 -5.94 0.95
C LEU A 43 0.66 -6.16 -0.32
N ASP A 44 0.96 -7.21 -1.08
CA ASP A 44 0.18 -7.62 -2.26
C ASP A 44 -1.27 -7.96 -1.91
N ALA A 45 -1.50 -8.68 -0.80
CA ALA A 45 -2.84 -8.98 -0.32
C ALA A 45 -3.63 -7.71 0.05
N LEU A 46 -2.98 -6.72 0.68
CA LEU A 46 -3.58 -5.41 0.94
C LEU A 46 -3.96 -4.71 -0.38
N THR A 47 -3.06 -4.70 -1.37
CA THR A 47 -3.29 -4.09 -2.69
C THR A 47 -4.51 -4.71 -3.36
N LYS A 48 -4.55 -6.04 -3.45
CA LYS A 48 -5.67 -6.79 -4.04
C LYS A 48 -6.99 -6.53 -3.30
N ARG A 49 -6.95 -6.43 -1.97
CA ARG A 49 -8.13 -6.07 -1.17
C ARG A 49 -8.65 -4.69 -1.53
N PHE A 50 -7.76 -3.69 -1.67
CA PHE A 50 -8.14 -2.34 -2.09
C PHE A 50 -8.83 -2.36 -3.45
N PHE A 51 -8.23 -3.01 -4.45
CA PHE A 51 -8.80 -3.11 -5.80
C PHE A 51 -10.15 -3.82 -5.85
N SER A 52 -10.37 -4.81 -4.99
CA SER A 52 -11.64 -5.55 -4.92
C SER A 52 -12.74 -4.75 -4.22
N GLU A 53 -12.42 -4.10 -3.09
CA GLU A 53 -13.43 -3.50 -2.21
C GLU A 53 -13.69 -2.02 -2.51
N PHE A 54 -12.68 -1.25 -2.94
CA PHE A 54 -12.85 0.19 -3.22
C PHE A 54 -13.89 0.47 -4.31
N PRO A 55 -13.97 -0.28 -5.44
CA PRO A 55 -15.00 -0.07 -6.45
C PRO A 55 -16.44 -0.25 -5.95
N LEU A 56 -16.63 -0.99 -4.86
CA LEU A 56 -17.95 -1.24 -4.26
C LEU A 56 -18.45 -0.03 -3.46
N VAL A 57 -17.54 0.81 -2.96
CA VAL A 57 -17.88 1.96 -2.10
C VAL A 57 -17.68 3.31 -2.79
N LYS A 58 -16.93 3.37 -3.90
CA LYS A 58 -16.48 4.63 -4.56
C LYS A 58 -17.58 5.61 -4.97
N SER A 59 -18.83 5.15 -5.10
CA SER A 59 -19.97 5.98 -5.49
C SER A 59 -20.66 6.65 -4.29
N ASP A 60 -20.35 6.23 -3.06
CA ASP A 60 -20.86 6.83 -1.82
C ASP A 60 -19.71 7.47 -1.05
N LYS A 61 -19.82 8.78 -0.79
CA LYS A 61 -18.77 9.57 -0.15
C LYS A 61 -18.51 9.12 1.30
N GLU A 62 -19.55 8.82 2.07
CA GLU A 62 -19.40 8.42 3.46
C GLU A 62 -18.81 7.00 3.55
N ALA A 63 -19.32 6.07 2.75
CA ALA A 63 -18.80 4.71 2.66
C ALA A 63 -17.34 4.70 2.18
N THR A 64 -17.00 5.52 1.19
CA THR A 64 -15.63 5.69 0.70
C THR A 64 -14.69 6.20 1.80
N ASN A 65 -15.09 7.24 2.54
CA ASN A 65 -14.26 7.80 3.61
C ASN A 65 -14.04 6.78 4.74
N ASN A 66 -15.10 6.08 5.14
CA ASN A 66 -15.03 5.04 6.17
C ASN A 66 -14.14 3.88 5.71
N TYR A 67 -14.25 3.48 4.45
CA TYR A 67 -13.41 2.45 3.85
C TYR A 67 -11.93 2.85 3.88
N ILE A 68 -11.60 4.05 3.39
CA ILE A 68 -10.22 4.55 3.35
C ILE A 68 -9.63 4.63 4.78
N ALA A 69 -10.40 5.13 5.75
CA ALA A 69 -9.94 5.22 7.14
C ALA A 69 -9.62 3.84 7.72
N LYS A 70 -10.51 2.86 7.53
CA LYS A 70 -10.30 1.49 8.00
C LYS A 70 -9.12 0.82 7.29
N TYR A 71 -9.09 0.90 5.96
CA TYR A 71 -8.02 0.33 5.15
C TYR A 71 -6.65 0.84 5.58
N ARG A 72 -6.56 2.15 5.87
CA ARG A 72 -5.36 2.80 6.38
C ARG A 72 -4.93 2.20 7.73
N THR A 73 -5.85 2.10 8.69
CA THR A 73 -5.54 1.51 10.00
C THR A 73 -5.03 0.08 9.86
N ASP A 74 -5.66 -0.73 9.00
CA ASP A 74 -5.23 -2.11 8.74
C ASP A 74 -3.82 -2.17 8.13
N ALA A 75 -3.52 -1.32 7.15
CA ALA A 75 -2.21 -1.26 6.50
C ALA A 75 -1.12 -0.80 7.48
N GLU A 76 -1.38 0.24 8.28
CA GLU A 76 -0.46 0.70 9.33
C GLU A 76 -0.20 -0.38 10.39
N ASN A 77 -1.23 -1.13 10.79
CA ASN A 77 -1.09 -2.24 11.72
C ASN A 77 -0.29 -3.39 11.12
N TYR A 78 -0.52 -3.72 9.84
CA TYR A 78 0.25 -4.75 9.14
C TYR A 78 1.73 -4.39 9.07
N ILE A 79 2.08 -3.15 8.70
CA ILE A 79 3.47 -2.68 8.68
C ILE A 79 4.10 -2.83 10.07
N LYS A 80 3.43 -2.43 11.15
CA LYS A 80 3.94 -2.58 12.52
C LYS A 80 4.21 -4.02 12.94
N LEU A 81 3.52 -4.99 12.34
CA LEU A 81 3.69 -6.42 12.60
C LEU A 81 4.82 -7.06 11.78
N MET A 82 5.33 -6.38 10.75
CA MET A 82 6.46 -6.86 9.96
C MET A 82 7.74 -6.97 10.82
N PRO A 83 8.72 -7.79 10.40
CA PRO A 83 10.06 -7.74 10.97
C PRO A 83 10.65 -6.31 10.96
N ALA A 84 11.45 -5.94 11.96
CA ALA A 84 11.99 -4.57 12.07
C ALA A 84 12.81 -4.12 10.84
N ASN A 85 13.51 -5.06 10.19
CA ASN A 85 14.19 -4.81 8.93
C ASN A 85 13.21 -4.42 7.82
N ASP A 86 12.12 -5.18 7.67
CA ASP A 86 11.11 -4.98 6.64
C ASP A 86 10.29 -3.70 6.89
N GLN A 87 10.05 -3.34 8.15
CA GLN A 87 9.50 -2.03 8.52
C GLN A 87 10.40 -0.89 8.04
N THR A 88 11.72 -1.04 8.22
CA THR A 88 12.70 -0.04 7.79
C THR A 88 12.73 0.08 6.27
N ILE A 89 12.67 -1.05 5.55
CA ILE A 89 12.60 -1.07 4.08
C ILE A 89 11.32 -0.38 3.60
N CYS A 90 10.15 -0.71 4.17
CA CYS A 90 8.89 -0.02 3.89
C CYS A 90 9.02 1.49 4.07
N ASN A 91 9.54 1.93 5.22
CA ASN A 91 9.71 3.35 5.53
C ASN A 91 10.68 4.07 4.58
N ASN A 92 11.73 3.39 4.13
CA ASN A 92 12.68 3.95 3.18
C ASN A 92 12.10 4.03 1.77
N TYR A 93 11.37 3.00 1.33
CA TYR A 93 10.64 3.01 0.07
C TYR A 93 9.64 4.17 0.02
N LEU A 94 8.86 4.32 1.09
CA LEU A 94 7.96 5.44 1.32
C LEU A 94 8.61 6.82 1.17
N LYS A 95 9.75 7.03 1.85
CA LYS A 95 10.50 8.30 1.76
C LYS A 95 11.06 8.53 0.36
N LYS A 96 11.60 7.49 -0.28
CA LYS A 96 12.21 7.57 -1.62
C LYS A 96 11.21 8.03 -2.68
N HIS A 97 9.97 7.57 -2.58
CA HIS A 97 8.90 7.90 -3.52
C HIS A 97 8.05 9.11 -3.08
N GLU A 98 8.51 9.86 -2.07
CA GLU A 98 7.81 11.05 -1.52
C GLU A 98 6.39 10.76 -1.01
N LEU A 99 6.18 9.53 -0.55
CA LEU A 99 4.93 9.00 -0.03
C LEU A 99 4.89 9.04 1.51
N ALA A 100 5.87 9.65 2.19
CA ALA A 100 5.99 9.68 3.66
C ALA A 100 5.57 11.04 4.24
#